data_AF-C5DBP5-F1
#
_entry.id   AF-C5DBP5-F1
#
_cell.length_a   1.000
_cell.length_b   1.000
_cell.length_c   1.000
_cell.angle_alpha   90.00
_cell.angle_beta   90.00
_cell.angle_gamma   90.00
#
_symmetry.space_group_name_H-M   'P 1'
#
loop_
_entity.id
_entity.type
_entity.pdbx_description
1 polymer ?
#
loop_
_entity_poly.entity_id
_entity_poly.type
_entity_poly.pdbx_seq_one_letter_code
_entity_poly.pdbx_strand_id
1 'polypeptide(L)'
;MDLNPRSLFELAFYSSFLLAITSVLLAKWRLPTLLKYGKTLQGVPSKGGILGSLQSLTVPKKWFGHFYVYSTALALLNVCFLRGFASLLVLTHSARRLYETRCVSKFGKDSRIHLSHYLVGLWFYTAVNCAVFVDRTRTRSPLARLVAVIVFVLSSLDQYRNHLHLSKLVKYTLPTYGLFQLVSSPHYFDEILIYLSLAIYTSSLKMFLCLVWVIVNLSTSALETRSWYAKKFPRAAPSFAIIPYLL
;
A
#
# COMPACT_ATOMS: atom_id res chain seq x y z
N MET A 1 38.07 1.22 -3.86
CA MET A 1 37.07 1.96 -3.07
C MET A 1 36.35 0.95 -2.21
N ASP A 2 36.77 0.76 -0.97
CA ASP A 2 36.08 -0.14 -0.03
C ASP A 2 34.85 0.58 0.53
N LEU A 3 33.69 0.31 -0.09
CA LEU A 3 32.43 0.83 0.42
C LEU A 3 32.10 0.14 1.74
N ASN A 4 32.07 0.91 2.83
CA ASN A 4 31.58 0.46 4.14
C ASN A 4 30.20 -0.22 3.97
N PRO A 5 29.95 -1.40 4.57
CA PRO A 5 28.67 -2.11 4.49
C PRO A 5 27.44 -1.24 4.77
N ARG A 6 27.54 -0.27 5.69
CA ARG A 6 26.47 0.68 5.98
C ARG A 6 26.17 1.61 4.80
N SER A 7 27.21 2.14 4.16
CA SER A 7 27.07 3.01 2.99
C SER A 7 26.51 2.25 1.80
N LEU A 8 26.90 0.98 1.62
CA LEU A 8 26.34 0.11 0.59
C LEU A 8 24.84 -0.16 0.84
N PHE A 9 24.45 -0.42 2.08
CA PHE A 9 23.04 -0.58 2.45
C PHE A 9 22.23 0.70 2.18
N GLU A 10 22.71 1.87 2.61
CA GLU A 10 22.03 3.14 2.36
C GLU A 10 21.87 3.39 0.85
N LEU A 11 22.92 3.18 0.06
CA LEU A 11 22.87 3.31 -1.40
C LEU A 11 21.85 2.35 -2.01
N ALA A 12 21.85 1.08 -1.62
CA ALA A 12 20.90 0.08 -2.10
C ALA A 12 19.45 0.45 -1.71
N PHE A 13 19.23 0.92 -0.48
CA PHE A 13 17.91 1.34 0.00
C PHE A 13 17.39 2.51 -0.85
N TYR A 14 18.13 3.61 -0.94
CA TYR A 14 17.68 4.81 -1.66
C TYR A 14 17.52 4.57 -3.16
N SER A 15 18.46 3.86 -3.79
CA SER A 15 18.37 3.52 -5.21
C SER A 15 17.17 2.62 -5.51
N SER A 16 16.82 1.69 -4.59
CA SER A 16 15.63 0.85 -4.77
C SER A 16 14.32 1.65 -4.77
N PHE A 17 14.20 2.69 -3.93
CA PHE A 17 13.04 3.59 -3.94
C PHE A 17 12.97 4.42 -5.22
N LEU A 18 14.10 4.96 -5.67
CA LEU A 18 14.16 5.73 -6.92
C LEU A 18 13.75 4.86 -8.12
N LEU A 19 14.28 3.63 -8.19
CA LEU A 19 13.92 2.65 -9.21
C LEU A 19 12.43 2.29 -9.13
N ALA A 20 11.92 2.01 -7.93
CA ALA A 20 10.53 1.64 -7.75
C ALA A 20 9.58 2.76 -8.19
N ILE A 21 9.78 4.00 -7.71
CA ILE A 21 8.93 5.16 -8.07
C ILE A 21 8.98 5.39 -9.58
N THR A 22 10.19 5.44 -10.17
CA THR A 22 10.36 5.62 -11.61
C THR A 22 9.67 4.51 -12.40
N SER A 23 9.76 3.25 -11.94
CA SER A 23 9.12 2.11 -12.61
C SER A 23 7.59 2.23 -12.63
N VAL A 24 6.96 2.69 -11.54
CA VAL A 24 5.50 2.87 -11.48
C VAL A 24 5.06 4.02 -12.37
N LEU A 25 5.76 5.15 -12.34
CA LEU A 25 5.45 6.31 -13.18
C LEU A 25 5.62 5.97 -14.67
N LEU A 26 6.71 5.28 -15.02
CA LEU A 26 6.97 4.82 -16.38
C LEU A 26 5.93 3.78 -16.83
N ALA A 27 5.57 2.82 -15.96
CA ALA A 27 4.53 1.85 -16.25
C ALA A 27 3.18 2.54 -16.47
N LYS A 28 2.84 3.54 -15.66
CA LYS A 28 1.60 4.32 -15.85
C LYS A 28 1.58 5.04 -17.21
N TRP A 29 2.72 5.55 -17.65
CA TRP A 29 2.82 6.28 -18.92
C TRP A 29 2.89 5.38 -20.15
N ARG A 30 3.67 4.29 -20.11
CA ARG A 30 4.00 3.46 -21.28
C ARG A 30 3.30 2.10 -21.31
N LEU A 31 3.01 1.51 -20.15
CA LEU A 31 2.47 0.15 -20.02
C LEU A 31 1.34 0.07 -18.97
N PRO A 32 0.28 0.89 -19.08
CA PRO A 32 -0.74 1.00 -18.02
C PRO A 32 -1.53 -0.30 -17.81
N THR A 33 -1.51 -1.22 -18.78
CA THR A 33 -2.13 -2.54 -18.65
C THR A 33 -1.47 -3.40 -17.58
N LEU A 34 -0.15 -3.22 -17.33
CA LEU A 34 0.55 -3.98 -16.28
C LEU A 34 0.13 -3.58 -14.87
N LEU A 35 -0.36 -2.34 -14.70
CA LEU A 35 -0.84 -1.80 -13.42
C LEU A 35 -2.30 -2.20 -13.11
N LYS A 36 -3.01 -2.78 -14.07
CA LYS A 36 -4.42 -3.16 -13.93
C LYS A 36 -4.56 -4.57 -13.38
N TYR A 37 -5.47 -4.76 -12.43
CA TYR A 37 -5.77 -6.06 -11.84
C TYR A 37 -7.19 -6.09 -11.27
N GLY A 38 -7.75 -7.30 -11.15
CA GLY A 38 -9.13 -7.47 -10.68
C GLY A 38 -10.13 -6.76 -11.59
N LYS A 39 -10.85 -5.76 -11.06
CA LYS A 39 -11.91 -5.05 -11.80
C LYS A 39 -11.39 -4.19 -12.95
N THR A 40 -10.21 -3.60 -12.79
CA THR A 40 -9.65 -2.66 -13.77
C THR A 40 -9.10 -3.36 -15.02
N LEU A 41 -8.91 -4.69 -14.96
CA LEU A 41 -8.43 -5.51 -16.09
C LEU A 41 -9.58 -5.96 -17.01
N GLN A 42 -10.85 -5.85 -16.58
CA GLN A 42 -11.99 -6.30 -17.39
C GLN A 42 -12.07 -5.52 -18.71
N GLY A 43 -12.08 -6.25 -19.84
CA GLY A 43 -12.18 -5.66 -21.19
C GLY A 43 -10.84 -5.20 -21.79
N VAL A 44 -9.70 -5.53 -21.21
CA VAL A 44 -8.38 -5.27 -21.84
C VAL A 44 -8.04 -6.42 -22.81
N PRO A 45 -7.80 -6.15 -24.11
CA PRO A 45 -7.46 -7.20 -25.08
C PRO A 45 -6.09 -7.81 -24.77
N SER A 46 -6.00 -9.15 -24.86
CA SER A 46 -4.74 -9.87 -24.73
C SER A 46 -3.83 -9.52 -25.90
N LYS A 47 -2.65 -8.94 -25.63
CA LYS A 47 -1.66 -8.69 -26.67
C LYS A 47 -0.98 -10.01 -27.06
N GLY A 48 -0.66 -10.20 -28.34
CA GLY A 48 0.14 -11.34 -28.81
C GLY A 48 1.64 -11.17 -28.53
N GLY A 49 2.41 -12.26 -28.74
CA GLY A 49 3.88 -12.26 -28.67
C GLY A 49 4.46 -12.14 -27.25
N ILE A 50 5.70 -11.67 -27.17
CA ILE A 50 6.47 -11.54 -25.89
C ILE A 50 5.71 -10.69 -24.87
N LEU A 51 5.06 -9.61 -25.33
CA LEU A 51 4.29 -8.71 -24.46
C LEU A 51 3.05 -9.37 -23.87
N GLY A 52 2.42 -10.30 -24.61
CA GLY A 52 1.33 -11.15 -24.10
C GLY A 52 1.82 -12.15 -23.06
N SER A 53 2.96 -12.79 -23.32
CA SER A 53 3.58 -13.72 -22.36
C SER A 53 4.01 -13.01 -21.08
N LEU A 54 4.45 -11.76 -21.15
CA LEU A 54 4.74 -10.96 -19.95
C LEU A 54 3.47 -10.59 -19.19
N GLN A 55 2.39 -10.22 -19.89
CA GLN A 55 1.11 -9.90 -19.26
C GLN A 55 0.45 -11.08 -18.54
N SER A 56 0.69 -12.32 -19.00
CA SER A 56 0.14 -13.52 -18.38
C SER A 56 0.84 -13.92 -17.08
N LEU A 57 2.00 -13.34 -16.76
CA LEU A 57 2.72 -13.56 -15.50
C LEU A 57 1.96 -12.98 -14.31
N THR A 58 1.03 -13.77 -13.80
CA THR A 58 0.15 -13.37 -12.71
C THR A 58 0.10 -14.42 -11.62
N VAL A 59 -0.21 -13.97 -10.40
CA VAL A 59 -0.43 -14.81 -9.24
C VAL A 59 -1.85 -14.61 -8.68
N PRO A 60 -2.41 -15.58 -7.94
CA PRO A 60 -3.71 -15.42 -7.29
C PRO A 60 -3.71 -14.20 -6.36
N LYS A 61 -4.73 -13.33 -6.46
CA LYS A 61 -4.83 -12.13 -5.60
C LYS A 61 -4.92 -12.47 -4.10
N LYS A 62 -5.40 -13.67 -3.74
CA LYS A 62 -5.38 -14.14 -2.35
C LYS A 62 -3.97 -14.22 -1.73
N TRP A 63 -2.92 -14.28 -2.56
CA TRP A 63 -1.53 -14.26 -2.10
C TRP A 63 -1.09 -12.90 -1.52
N PHE A 64 -1.93 -11.86 -1.59
CA PHE A 64 -1.72 -10.62 -0.81
C PHE A 64 -1.50 -10.90 0.68
N GLY A 65 -2.10 -11.98 1.21
CA GLY A 65 -1.87 -12.39 2.59
C GLY A 65 -0.41 -12.71 2.91
N HIS A 66 0.39 -13.15 1.93
CA HIS A 66 1.81 -13.50 2.13
C HIS A 66 2.63 -12.28 2.55
N PHE A 67 2.34 -11.10 1.99
CA PHE A 67 3.03 -9.86 2.34
C PHE A 67 2.88 -9.56 3.83
N TYR A 68 1.67 -9.73 4.35
CA TYR A 68 1.37 -9.44 5.74
C TYR A 68 1.87 -10.53 6.69
N VAL A 69 1.91 -11.79 6.27
CA VAL A 69 2.61 -12.85 7.03
C VAL A 69 4.08 -12.49 7.18
N TYR A 70 4.73 -12.20 6.06
CA TYR A 70 6.14 -11.86 6.01
C TYR A 70 6.45 -10.59 6.83
N SER A 71 5.70 -9.51 6.63
CA SER A 71 5.86 -8.25 7.37
C SER A 71 5.61 -8.44 8.87
N THR A 72 4.60 -9.22 9.27
CA THR A 72 4.31 -9.48 10.69
C THR A 72 5.46 -10.25 11.34
N ALA A 73 6.05 -11.22 10.65
CA ALA A 73 7.21 -11.96 11.15
C ALA A 73 8.42 -11.04 11.33
N LEU A 74 8.76 -10.21 10.33
CA LEU A 74 9.84 -9.24 10.44
C LEU A 74 9.59 -8.21 11.55
N ALA A 75 8.37 -7.70 11.67
CA ALA A 75 8.01 -6.73 12.68
C ALA A 75 8.09 -7.32 14.09
N LEU A 76 7.73 -8.60 14.25
CA LEU A 76 7.89 -9.32 15.51
C LEU A 76 9.37 -9.44 15.90
N LEU A 77 10.24 -9.81 14.95
CA LEU A 77 11.68 -9.82 15.18
C LEU A 77 12.19 -8.43 15.60
N ASN A 78 11.76 -7.38 14.89
CA ASN A 78 12.11 -6.00 15.24
C ASN A 78 11.67 -5.63 16.66
N VAL A 79 10.47 -6.03 17.09
CA VAL A 79 10.01 -5.82 18.49
C VAL A 79 10.91 -6.56 19.48
N CYS A 80 11.27 -7.81 19.20
CA CYS A 80 12.15 -8.60 20.07
C CYS A 80 13.55 -7.99 20.22
N PHE A 81 14.15 -7.51 19.12
CA PHE A 81 15.52 -6.97 19.12
C PHE A 81 15.61 -5.51 19.56
N LEU A 82 14.73 -4.63 19.07
CA LEU A 82 14.82 -3.19 19.31
C LEU A 82 14.03 -2.74 20.54
N ARG A 83 12.96 -3.48 20.89
CA ARG A 83 11.97 -3.12 21.92
C ARG A 83 11.43 -1.69 21.78
N GLY A 84 11.36 -1.19 20.54
CA GLY A 84 10.92 0.15 20.21
C GLY A 84 9.42 0.24 19.98
N PHE A 85 8.82 1.36 20.35
CA PHE A 85 7.38 1.58 20.10
C PHE A 85 7.06 1.69 18.61
N ALA A 86 7.98 2.20 17.77
CA ALA A 86 7.80 2.22 16.32
C ALA A 86 7.67 0.80 15.72
N SER A 87 8.47 -0.17 16.20
CA SER A 87 8.34 -1.57 15.80
C SER A 87 7.01 -2.17 16.26
N LEU A 88 6.49 -1.76 17.42
CA LEU A 88 5.16 -2.17 17.88
C LEU A 88 4.04 -1.61 16.98
N LEU A 89 4.15 -0.36 16.52
CA LEU A 89 3.21 0.22 15.57
C LEU A 89 3.23 -0.53 14.23
N VAL A 90 4.41 -0.86 13.69
CA VAL A 90 4.52 -1.64 12.44
C VAL A 90 4.01 -3.07 12.60
N LEU A 91 4.26 -3.71 13.76
CA LEU A 91 3.71 -5.03 14.09
C LEU A 91 2.18 -4.97 14.16
N THR A 92 1.63 -3.99 14.88
CA THR A 92 0.18 -3.78 15.01
C THR A 92 -0.47 -3.56 13.65
N HIS A 93 0.12 -2.72 12.80
CA HIS A 93 -0.33 -2.50 11.44
C HIS A 93 -0.31 -3.81 10.63
N SER A 94 0.83 -4.49 10.60
CA SER A 94 1.01 -5.71 9.79
C SER A 94 0.08 -6.85 10.24
N ALA A 95 -0.05 -7.06 11.55
CA ALA A 95 -0.90 -8.09 12.14
C ALA A 95 -2.40 -7.80 11.88
N ARG A 96 -2.83 -6.54 12.04
CA ARG A 96 -4.21 -6.13 11.69
C ARG A 96 -4.48 -6.37 10.21
N ARG A 97 -3.58 -5.93 9.32
CA ARG A 97 -3.75 -6.12 7.87
C ARG A 97 -3.73 -7.61 7.48
N LEU A 98 -2.95 -8.43 8.18
CA LEU A 98 -2.97 -9.89 8.02
C LEU A 98 -4.34 -10.47 8.40
N TYR A 99 -4.86 -10.09 9.57
CA TYR A 99 -6.19 -10.49 10.02
C TYR A 99 -7.27 -10.06 9.01
N GLU A 100 -7.29 -8.81 8.60
CA GLU A 100 -8.26 -8.30 7.62
C GLU A 100 -8.17 -9.01 6.29
N THR A 101 -6.96 -9.36 5.84
CA THR A 101 -6.77 -10.08 4.58
C THR A 101 -7.28 -11.52 4.64
N ARG A 102 -7.15 -12.18 5.78
CA ARG A 102 -7.56 -13.60 5.95
C ARG A 102 -9.03 -13.76 6.35
N CYS A 103 -9.51 -12.90 7.24
CA CYS A 103 -10.80 -13.07 7.92
C CYS A 103 -11.88 -12.13 7.41
N VAL A 104 -11.53 -10.98 6.83
CA VAL A 104 -12.50 -9.96 6.37
C VAL A 104 -12.59 -9.91 4.86
N SER A 105 -11.45 -9.91 4.17
CA SER A 105 -11.38 -9.68 2.72
C SER A 105 -11.89 -10.88 1.92
N LYS A 106 -12.83 -10.64 1.00
CA LYS A 106 -13.35 -11.65 0.07
C LYS A 106 -12.72 -11.50 -1.32
N PHE A 107 -11.74 -12.35 -1.62
CA PHE A 107 -11.12 -12.39 -2.94
C PHE A 107 -11.93 -13.25 -3.92
N GLY A 108 -12.15 -12.75 -5.14
CA GLY A 108 -12.76 -13.56 -6.20
C GLY A 108 -11.84 -14.72 -6.61
N LYS A 109 -12.41 -15.91 -6.87
CA LYS A 109 -11.67 -17.14 -7.25
C LYS A 109 -10.71 -16.91 -8.43
N ASP A 110 -11.14 -16.15 -9.42
CA ASP A 110 -10.36 -15.85 -10.63
C ASP A 110 -9.61 -14.51 -10.57
N SER A 111 -9.61 -13.84 -9.41
CA SER A 111 -8.87 -12.59 -9.28
C SER A 111 -7.37 -12.87 -9.30
N ARG A 112 -6.68 -12.27 -10.26
CA ARG A 112 -5.23 -12.33 -10.42
C ARG A 112 -4.61 -10.95 -10.24
N ILE A 113 -3.33 -10.92 -9.88
CA ILE A 113 -2.48 -9.73 -9.89
C ILE A 113 -1.16 -10.07 -10.61
N HIS A 114 -0.59 -9.11 -11.32
CA HIS A 114 0.69 -9.30 -12.00
C HIS A 114 1.82 -9.60 -11.01
N LEU A 115 2.76 -10.48 -11.41
CA LEU A 115 3.88 -10.92 -10.58
C LEU A 115 4.76 -9.73 -10.12
N SER A 116 4.92 -8.70 -10.96
CA SER A 116 5.69 -7.51 -10.58
C SER A 116 5.11 -6.81 -9.34
N HIS A 117 3.78 -6.69 -9.23
CA HIS A 117 3.16 -6.09 -8.05
C HIS A 117 3.38 -6.96 -6.82
N TYR A 118 3.42 -8.29 -7.01
CA TYR A 118 3.69 -9.21 -5.92
C TYR A 118 5.11 -9.04 -5.38
N LEU A 119 6.11 -8.98 -6.26
CA LEU A 119 7.51 -8.76 -5.88
C LEU A 119 7.73 -7.38 -5.25
N VAL A 120 7.12 -6.34 -5.83
CA VAL A 120 7.17 -4.97 -5.29
C VAL A 120 6.51 -4.91 -3.90
N GLY A 121 5.42 -5.65 -3.68
CA GLY A 121 4.80 -5.77 -2.36
C GLY A 121 5.77 -6.34 -1.31
N LEU A 122 6.44 -7.44 -1.62
CA LEU A 122 7.45 -8.03 -0.74
C LEU A 122 8.60 -7.06 -0.45
N TRP A 123 9.17 -6.45 -1.49
CA TRP A 123 10.22 -5.44 -1.34
C TRP A 123 9.79 -4.30 -0.41
N PHE A 124 8.58 -3.77 -0.60
CA PHE A 124 8.11 -2.64 0.21
C PHE A 124 7.98 -3.00 1.70
N TYR A 125 7.44 -4.17 2.02
CA TYR A 125 7.34 -4.59 3.43
C TYR A 125 8.71 -4.94 4.05
N THR A 126 9.68 -5.42 3.25
CA THR A 126 11.08 -5.49 3.70
C THR A 126 11.61 -4.09 4.01
N ALA A 127 11.43 -3.13 3.10
CA ALA A 127 11.92 -1.76 3.26
C ALA A 127 11.35 -1.06 4.50
N VAL A 128 10.06 -1.21 4.80
CA VAL A 128 9.42 -0.66 6.01
C VAL A 128 10.05 -1.22 7.29
N ASN A 129 10.26 -2.53 7.35
CA ASN A 129 10.87 -3.18 8.51
C ASN A 129 12.35 -2.82 8.65
N CYS A 130 13.09 -2.72 7.54
CA CYS A 130 14.46 -2.23 7.52
C CYS A 130 14.56 -0.77 7.97
N ALA A 131 13.63 0.10 7.54
CA ALA A 131 13.61 1.51 7.94
C ALA A 131 13.47 1.65 9.46
N VAL A 132 12.56 0.89 10.08
CA VAL A 132 12.40 0.88 11.55
C VAL A 132 13.59 0.25 12.26
N PHE A 133 14.22 -0.78 11.67
CA PHE A 133 15.36 -1.46 12.28
C PHE A 133 16.63 -0.61 12.30
N VAL A 134 16.93 0.06 11.18
CA VAL A 134 18.16 0.83 11.02
C VAL A 134 18.04 2.23 11.61
N ASP A 135 16.92 2.91 11.39
CA ASP A 135 16.74 4.27 11.89
C ASP A 135 16.15 4.24 13.29
N ARG A 136 17.01 4.47 14.28
CA ARG A 136 16.55 4.79 15.63
C ARG A 136 15.69 6.05 15.57
N THR A 137 14.53 5.99 16.21
CA THR A 137 13.60 7.13 16.29
C THR A 137 14.36 8.35 16.79
N ARG A 138 14.48 9.38 15.95
CA ARG A 138 15.09 10.64 16.38
C ARG A 138 14.16 11.34 17.37
N THR A 139 14.74 12.03 18.34
CA THR A 139 14.00 12.68 19.42
C THR A 139 13.01 13.71 18.85
N ARG A 140 11.72 13.36 18.86
CA ARG A 140 10.60 14.29 18.65
C ARG A 140 9.96 14.65 19.99
N SER A 141 9.33 15.83 20.02
CA SER A 141 8.54 16.27 21.16
C SER A 141 7.49 15.20 21.52
N PRO A 142 7.20 14.99 22.81
CA PRO A 142 6.15 14.05 23.24
C PRO A 142 4.80 14.31 22.56
N LEU A 143 4.46 15.58 22.32
CA LEU A 143 3.26 15.98 21.62
C LEU A 143 3.23 15.44 20.18
N ALA A 144 4.31 15.56 19.41
CA ALA A 144 4.37 15.05 18.04
C ALA A 144 4.22 13.51 18.00
N ARG A 145 4.79 12.81 18.99
CA ARG A 145 4.62 11.36 19.13
C ARG A 145 3.17 11.00 19.48
N LEU A 146 2.54 11.74 20.39
CA LEU A 146 1.14 11.54 20.75
C LEU A 146 0.21 11.76 19.55
N VAL A 147 0.39 12.88 18.82
CA VAL A 147 -0.38 13.17 17.60
C VAL A 147 -0.20 12.07 16.57
N ALA A 148 1.04 11.60 16.34
CA ALA A 148 1.28 10.49 15.43
C ALA A 148 0.52 9.22 15.86
N VAL A 149 0.55 8.86 17.15
CA VAL A 149 -0.18 7.68 17.63
C VAL A 149 -1.70 7.84 17.48
N ILE A 150 -2.25 9.02 17.76
CA ILE A 150 -3.68 9.30 17.56
C ILE A 150 -4.06 9.12 16.09
N VAL A 151 -3.30 9.74 15.17
CA VAL A 151 -3.54 9.60 13.72
C VAL A 151 -3.43 8.14 13.29
N PHE A 152 -2.39 7.43 13.75
CA PHE A 152 -2.20 6.00 13.45
C PHE A 152 -3.42 5.16 13.85
N VAL A 153 -3.93 5.36 15.07
CA VAL A 153 -5.07 4.61 15.60
C VAL A 153 -6.34 4.96 14.86
N LEU A 154 -6.67 6.25 14.71
CA LEU A 154 -7.89 6.69 14.04
C LEU A 154 -7.94 6.20 12.59
N SER A 155 -6.86 6.37 11.83
CA SER A 155 -6.78 5.89 10.44
C SER A 155 -6.80 4.37 10.36
N SER A 156 -6.18 3.65 11.30
CA SER A 156 -6.28 2.18 11.33
C SER A 156 -7.70 1.68 11.57
N LEU A 157 -8.45 2.35 12.45
CA LEU A 157 -9.83 2.02 12.74
C LEU A 157 -10.76 2.35 11.56
N ASP A 158 -10.60 3.52 10.93
CA ASP A 158 -11.41 3.87 9.77
C ASP A 158 -11.11 2.94 8.58
N GLN A 159 -9.83 2.63 8.35
CA GLN A 159 -9.45 1.69 7.31
C GLN A 159 -10.08 0.30 7.52
N TYR A 160 -10.07 -0.20 8.75
CA TYR A 160 -10.73 -1.46 9.10
C TYR A 160 -12.23 -1.42 8.76
N ARG A 161 -12.91 -0.33 9.15
CA ARG A 161 -14.35 -0.14 8.85
C ARG A 161 -14.60 -0.09 7.35
N ASN A 162 -13.74 0.60 6.60
CA ASN A 162 -13.82 0.67 5.14
C ASN A 162 -13.65 -0.73 4.50
N HIS A 163 -12.68 -1.54 4.94
CA HIS A 163 -12.52 -2.92 4.47
C HIS A 163 -13.70 -3.83 4.86
N LEU A 164 -14.22 -3.69 6.08
CA LEU A 164 -15.38 -4.43 6.54
C LEU A 164 -16.61 -4.09 5.69
N HIS A 165 -16.84 -2.80 5.41
CA HIS A 165 -17.91 -2.36 4.52
C HIS A 165 -17.76 -2.99 3.13
N LEU A 166 -16.57 -2.88 2.52
CA LEU A 166 -16.28 -3.48 1.21
C LEU A 166 -16.50 -5.00 1.17
N SER A 167 -16.22 -5.71 2.26
CA SER A 167 -16.40 -7.18 2.34
C SER A 167 -17.86 -7.64 2.36
N LYS A 168 -18.77 -6.74 2.76
CA LYS A 168 -20.22 -7.00 2.83
C LYS A 168 -20.93 -6.69 1.52
N LEU A 169 -20.31 -5.91 0.63
CA LEU A 169 -20.90 -5.56 -0.65
C LEU A 169 -20.92 -6.74 -1.61
N VAL A 170 -21.97 -6.79 -2.42
CA VAL A 170 -21.99 -7.62 -3.62
C VAL A 170 -20.85 -7.15 -4.55
N LYS A 171 -20.16 -8.11 -5.16
CA LYS A 171 -18.96 -7.83 -5.96
C LYS A 171 -19.29 -6.79 -7.03
N TYR A 172 -18.48 -5.72 -7.06
CA TYR A 172 -18.56 -4.63 -8.04
C TYR A 172 -19.75 -3.67 -7.87
N THR A 173 -20.38 -3.64 -6.70
CA THR A 173 -21.30 -2.56 -6.30
C THR A 173 -20.54 -1.30 -5.90
N LEU A 174 -21.15 -0.14 -6.11
CA LEU A 174 -20.60 1.15 -5.66
C LEU A 174 -20.72 1.26 -4.13
N PRO A 175 -19.62 1.41 -3.38
CA PRO A 175 -19.67 1.68 -1.95
C PRO A 175 -20.20 3.11 -1.69
N THR A 176 -21.02 3.27 -0.66
CA THR A 176 -21.68 4.56 -0.32
C THR A 176 -21.53 4.94 1.15
N TYR A 177 -20.79 4.16 1.94
CA TYR A 177 -20.54 4.43 3.36
C TYR A 177 -19.46 5.49 3.56
N GLY A 178 -19.71 6.46 4.45
CA GLY A 178 -18.69 7.44 4.87
C GLY A 178 -18.05 8.19 3.71
N LEU A 179 -16.71 8.26 3.71
CA LEU A 179 -15.95 8.96 2.67
C LEU A 179 -16.09 8.36 1.27
N PHE A 180 -16.64 7.15 1.10
CA PHE A 180 -16.91 6.60 -0.23
C PHE A 180 -17.91 7.45 -1.05
N GLN A 181 -18.68 8.33 -0.40
CA GLN A 181 -19.57 9.28 -1.08
C GLN A 181 -18.79 10.39 -1.82
N LEU A 182 -17.58 10.70 -1.36
CA LEU A 182 -16.75 11.77 -1.92
C LEU A 182 -15.57 11.23 -2.73
N VAL A 183 -14.92 10.18 -2.24
CA VAL A 183 -13.72 9.57 -2.84
C VAL A 183 -13.93 8.11 -3.19
N SER A 184 -13.30 7.66 -4.27
CA SER A 184 -13.42 6.26 -4.74
C SER A 184 -12.74 5.24 -3.82
N SER A 185 -11.67 5.65 -3.11
CA SER A 185 -10.80 4.75 -2.34
C SER A 185 -10.37 5.34 -0.98
N PRO A 186 -11.29 5.64 -0.05
CA PRO A 186 -10.96 6.20 1.28
C PRO A 186 -10.01 5.32 2.11
N HIS A 187 -10.17 3.99 2.05
CA HIS A 187 -9.23 3.05 2.68
C HIS A 187 -7.76 3.21 2.24
N TYR A 188 -7.52 3.74 1.04
CA TYR A 188 -6.15 4.08 0.60
C TYR A 188 -5.67 5.41 1.17
N PHE A 189 -6.57 6.37 1.40
CA PHE A 189 -6.26 7.59 2.12
C PHE A 189 -5.88 7.29 3.58
N ASP A 190 -6.61 6.39 4.23
CA ASP A 190 -6.25 5.92 5.58
C ASP A 190 -4.85 5.31 5.63
N GLU A 191 -4.47 4.53 4.62
CA GLU A 191 -3.13 3.95 4.54
C GLU A 191 -2.06 5.07 4.44
N ILE A 192 -2.29 6.10 3.62
CA ILE A 192 -1.40 7.27 3.55
C ILE A 192 -1.25 7.92 4.92
N LEU A 193 -2.35 8.11 5.67
CA LEU A 193 -2.31 8.69 7.01
C LEU A 193 -1.58 7.80 8.03
N ILE A 194 -1.72 6.48 7.93
CA ILE A 194 -0.96 5.53 8.74
C ILE A 194 0.54 5.68 8.47
N TYR A 195 0.98 5.71 7.21
CA TYR A 195 2.40 5.89 6.91
C TYR A 195 2.91 7.31 7.24
N LEU A 196 2.06 8.33 7.15
CA LEU A 196 2.37 9.68 7.59
C LEU A 196 2.63 9.71 9.10
N SER A 197 1.79 9.03 9.87
CA SER A 197 1.99 8.92 11.32
C SER A 197 3.30 8.21 11.67
N LEU A 198 3.67 7.14 10.95
CA LEU A 198 4.94 6.44 11.14
C LEU A 198 6.13 7.34 10.78
N ALA A 199 6.05 8.12 9.70
CA ALA A 199 7.09 9.07 9.31
C ALA A 199 7.27 10.19 10.35
N ILE A 200 6.17 10.73 10.89
CA ILE A 200 6.21 11.71 11.99
C ILE A 200 6.84 11.08 13.24
N TYR A 201 6.37 9.89 13.63
CA TYR A 201 6.82 9.20 14.84
C TYR A 201 8.31 8.87 14.81
N THR A 202 8.79 8.34 13.68
CA THR A 202 10.19 7.92 13.52
C THR A 202 11.13 9.07 13.20
N SER A 203 10.63 10.11 12.50
CA SER A 203 11.47 11.18 11.94
C SER A 203 12.65 10.66 11.13
N SER A 204 12.40 9.56 10.42
CA SER A 204 13.34 8.85 9.56
C SER A 204 13.10 9.26 8.11
N LEU A 205 14.18 9.58 7.39
CA LEU A 205 14.10 9.80 5.95
C LEU A 205 13.66 8.51 5.23
N LYS A 206 14.10 7.33 5.69
CA LYS A 206 13.70 6.05 5.12
C LYS A 206 12.20 5.80 5.27
N MET A 207 11.63 6.12 6.43
CA MET A 207 10.18 6.02 6.66
C MET A 207 9.41 7.09 5.87
N PHE A 208 9.98 8.28 5.69
CA PHE A 208 9.41 9.29 4.80
C PHE A 208 9.38 8.82 3.33
N LEU A 209 10.42 8.15 2.85
CA LEU A 209 10.41 7.54 1.51
C LEU A 209 9.36 6.42 1.40
N CYS A 210 9.15 5.64 2.47
CA CYS A 210 8.05 4.68 2.53
C CYS A 210 6.68 5.38 2.35
N LEU A 211 6.48 6.53 3.01
CA LEU A 211 5.27 7.35 2.82
C LEU A 211 5.14 7.84 1.37
N VAL A 212 6.19 8.39 0.77
CA VAL A 212 6.17 8.87 -0.63
C VAL A 212 5.78 7.73 -1.58
N TRP A 213 6.36 6.54 -1.38
CA TRP A 213 5.99 5.36 -2.15
C TRP A 213 4.50 5.01 -2.00
N VAL A 214 3.97 4.99 -0.77
CA VAL A 214 2.56 4.70 -0.50
C VAL A 214 1.65 5.70 -1.21
N ILE A 215 1.98 6.99 -1.15
CA ILE A 215 1.24 8.05 -1.86
C ILE A 215 1.22 7.77 -3.37
N VAL A 216 2.37 7.54 -3.99
CA VAL A 216 2.47 7.32 -5.45
C VAL A 216 1.72 6.07 -5.89
N ASN A 217 1.94 4.95 -5.19
CA ASN A 217 1.37 3.65 -5.53
C ASN A 217 -0.15 3.62 -5.35
N LEU A 218 -0.63 4.12 -4.21
CA LEU A 218 -2.06 4.11 -3.90
C LEU A 218 -2.84 5.16 -4.69
N SER A 219 -2.27 6.34 -4.94
CA SER A 219 -2.92 7.35 -5.80
C SER A 219 -3.07 6.83 -7.23
N THR A 220 -2.07 6.11 -7.75
CA THR A 220 -2.16 5.48 -9.07
C THR A 220 -3.27 4.43 -9.11
N SER A 221 -3.35 3.58 -8.09
CA SER A 221 -4.42 2.56 -7.96
C SER A 221 -5.82 3.18 -7.76
N ALA A 222 -5.90 4.29 -7.04
CA ALA A 222 -7.14 5.02 -6.77
C ALA A 222 -7.71 5.67 -8.03
N LEU A 223 -6.84 6.27 -8.86
CA LEU A 223 -7.24 6.88 -10.14
C LEU A 223 -7.83 5.84 -11.09
N GLU A 224 -7.20 4.67 -11.23
CA GLU A 224 -7.76 3.57 -12.03
C GLU A 224 -9.11 3.09 -11.47
N THR A 225 -9.24 3.06 -10.14
CA THR A 225 -10.50 2.69 -9.48
C THR A 225 -11.61 3.71 -9.74
N ARG A 226 -11.29 5.01 -9.67
CA ARG A 226 -12.21 6.10 -10.00
C ARG A 226 -12.65 6.02 -11.45
N SER A 227 -11.71 5.87 -12.39
CA SER A 227 -12.04 5.75 -13.82
C SER A 227 -12.93 4.54 -14.10
N TRP A 228 -12.72 3.43 -13.40
CA TRP A 228 -13.59 2.26 -13.51
C TRP A 228 -15.00 2.54 -12.95
N TYR A 229 -15.12 3.19 -11.79
CA TYR A 229 -16.43 3.56 -11.23
C TYR A 229 -17.18 4.55 -12.12
N ALA A 230 -16.50 5.57 -12.65
CA ALA A 230 -17.11 6.57 -13.55
C ALA A 230 -17.69 5.92 -14.82
N LYS A 231 -17.03 4.89 -15.37
CA LYS A 231 -17.55 4.13 -16.52
C LYS A 231 -18.77 3.28 -16.15
N LYS A 232 -18.74 2.63 -14.98
CA LYS A 232 -19.81 1.70 -14.56
C LYS A 232 -21.03 2.42 -13.97
N PHE A 233 -20.83 3.54 -13.28
CA PHE A 233 -21.87 4.29 -12.58
C PHE A 233 -21.80 5.80 -12.92
N PRO A 234 -22.09 6.21 -14.18
CA PRO A 234 -21.81 7.56 -14.66
C PRO A 234 -22.48 8.69 -13.86
N ARG A 235 -23.63 8.42 -13.22
CA ARG A 235 -24.40 9.42 -12.46
C ARG A 235 -24.13 9.42 -10.95
N ALA A 236 -23.49 8.37 -10.42
CA ALA A 236 -23.35 8.15 -8.98
C ALA A 236 -21.89 8.01 -8.52
N ALA A 237 -20.95 7.81 -9.44
CA ALA A 237 -19.55 7.62 -9.08
C ALA A 237 -18.96 8.87 -8.40
N PRO A 238 -18.19 8.72 -7.32
CA PRO A 238 -17.55 9.85 -6.64
C PRO A 238 -16.56 10.58 -7.55
N SER A 239 -16.54 11.91 -7.40
CA SER A 239 -15.72 12.81 -8.23
C SER A 239 -14.23 12.77 -7.89
N PHE A 240 -13.84 12.30 -6.71
CA PHE A 240 -12.44 12.23 -6.28
C PHE A 240 -11.97 10.77 -6.16
N ALA A 241 -10.68 10.54 -6.31
CA ALA A 241 -10.07 9.22 -6.31
C ALA A 241 -9.70 8.76 -4.89
N ILE A 242 -9.02 9.61 -4.12
CA ILE A 242 -8.40 9.27 -2.84
C ILE A 242 -8.40 10.43 -1.84
N ILE A 243 -8.09 11.67 -2.23
CA ILE A 243 -8.07 12.83 -1.32
C ILE A 243 -9.30 13.70 -1.62
N PRO A 244 -10.22 13.89 -0.65
CA PRO A 244 -11.41 14.71 -0.85
C PRO A 244 -11.02 16.11 -1.36
N TYR A 245 -11.71 16.58 -2.41
CA TYR A 245 -11.52 17.91 -3.00
C TYR A 245 -10.15 18.18 -3.66
N LEU A 246 -9.28 17.18 -3.77
CA LEU A 246 -7.96 17.33 -4.39
C LEU A 246 -7.69 16.33 -5.50
N LEU A 247 -7.87 15.02 -5.23
CA LEU A 247 -7.48 13.95 -6.14
C LEU A 247 -8.48 12.81 -6.18
#